data_AF-X1LSW7-F1
#
_entry.id   AF-X1LSW7-F1
#
_cell.length_a   1.000
_cell.length_b   1.000
_cell.length_c   1.000
_cell.angle_alpha   90.00
_cell.angle_beta   90.00
_cell.angle_gamma   90.00
#
_symmetry.space_group_name_H-M   'P 1'
#
loop_
_entity.id
_entity.type
_entity.pdbx_description
1 polymer ?
#
loop_
_entity_poly.entity_id
_entity_poly.type
_entity_poly.pdbx_seq_one_letter_code
_entity_poly.pdbx_strand_id
1 'polypeptide(L)'
;CDLEAMERIHHDPVKLVPDELVAYAFKEPLVTGDKIQSTGAAFRSKGEWYHLSYTCTTSPDHMTVLTFQYAIGQMVPHSEWAQHYLVP
;
A
#
# COMPACT_ATOMS: atom_id res chain seq x y z
N CYS A 1 -5.02 1.20 7.80
CA CYS A 1 -4.53 1.95 6.61
C CYS A 1 -4.30 1.05 5.41
N ASP A 2 -3.67 -0.13 5.56
CA ASP A 2 -3.47 -1.05 4.42
C ASP A 2 -4.79 -1.52 3.79
N LEU A 3 -5.76 -1.96 4.62
CA LEU A 3 -7.11 -2.31 4.16
C LEU A 3 -7.79 -1.16 3.40
N GLU A 4 -7.68 0.07 3.92
CA GLU A 4 -8.22 1.26 3.25
C GLU A 4 -7.54 1.52 1.89
N ALA A 5 -6.22 1.31 1.80
CA ALA A 5 -5.51 1.43 0.54
C ALA A 5 -6.05 0.43 -0.49
N MET A 6 -6.19 -0.84 -0.08
CA MET A 6 -6.71 -1.89 -0.94
C MET A 6 -8.14 -1.61 -1.39
N GLU A 7 -9.02 -1.15 -0.49
CA GLU A 7 -10.40 -0.79 -0.80
C GLU A 7 -10.48 0.37 -1.80
N ARG A 8 -9.68 1.43 -1.61
CA ARG A 8 -9.64 2.56 -2.54
C ARG A 8 -9.12 2.16 -3.92
N ILE A 9 -8.09 1.32 -3.98
CA ILE A 9 -7.55 0.80 -5.24
C ILE A 9 -8.59 -0.10 -5.92
N HIS A 10 -9.33 -0.92 -5.17
CA HIS A 10 -10.39 -1.77 -5.70
C HIS A 10 -11.49 -0.97 -6.41
N HIS A 11 -11.80 0.22 -5.89
CA HIS A 11 -12.78 1.14 -6.46
C HIS A 11 -12.20 2.12 -7.51
N ASP A 12 -10.89 2.08 -7.76
CA ASP A 12 -10.23 2.99 -8.69
C ASP A 12 -10.51 2.62 -10.16
N PRO A 13 -10.62 3.62 -11.08
CA PRO A 13 -10.76 3.38 -12.52
C PRO A 13 -9.69 2.47 -13.16
N VAL A 14 -8.52 2.28 -12.54
CA VAL A 14 -7.50 1.33 -13.04
C VAL A 14 -7.93 -0.14 -12.96
N LYS A 15 -9.01 -0.47 -12.24
CA LYS A 15 -9.59 -1.82 -12.14
C LYS A 15 -8.62 -2.90 -11.65
N LEU A 16 -7.70 -2.52 -10.76
CA LEU A 16 -6.88 -3.48 -10.01
C LEU A 16 -7.68 -3.99 -8.81
N VAL A 17 -7.47 -5.26 -8.47
CA VAL A 17 -8.15 -5.94 -7.37
C VAL A 17 -7.08 -6.42 -6.40
N PRO A 18 -6.72 -5.62 -5.39
CA PRO A 18 -5.68 -5.99 -4.45
C PRO A 18 -6.12 -7.18 -3.59
N ASP A 19 -5.22 -8.16 -3.41
CA ASP A 19 -5.42 -9.28 -2.50
C ASP A 19 -4.41 -9.30 -1.34
N GLU A 20 -3.30 -8.57 -1.47
CA GLU A 20 -2.26 -8.45 -0.45
C GLU A 20 -1.58 -7.08 -0.54
N LEU A 21 -1.08 -6.57 0.58
CA LEU A 21 -0.34 -5.31 0.66
C LEU A 21 0.76 -5.42 1.72
N VAL A 22 1.98 -5.05 1.34
CA VAL A 22 3.16 -5.00 2.21
C VAL A 22 3.62 -3.55 2.32
N ALA A 23 3.33 -2.91 3.46
CA ALA A 23 3.57 -1.48 3.65
C ALA A 23 5.05 -1.09 3.74
N TYR A 24 5.94 -2.06 4.00
CA TYR A 24 7.36 -1.86 4.23
C TYR A 24 8.25 -2.54 3.17
N ALA A 25 7.68 -2.95 2.02
CA ALA A 25 8.38 -3.76 1.01
C ALA A 25 9.73 -3.17 0.58
N PHE A 26 9.76 -1.87 0.26
CA PHE A 26 10.94 -1.14 -0.22
C PHE A 26 11.48 -0.13 0.79
N LYS A 27 10.67 0.25 1.78
CA LYS A 27 11.04 1.24 2.81
C LYS A 27 10.06 1.19 3.98
N GLU A 28 10.59 1.29 5.19
CA GLU A 28 9.81 1.39 6.42
C GLU A 28 8.82 2.58 6.40
N PRO A 29 7.55 2.37 6.81
CA PRO A 29 6.60 3.45 7.03
C PRO A 29 7.07 4.43 8.10
N LEU A 30 6.84 5.72 7.86
CA LEU A 30 7.01 6.75 8.88
C LEU A 30 5.69 6.97 9.62
N VAL A 31 5.71 6.83 10.94
CA VAL A 31 4.56 7.07 11.81
C VAL A 31 4.81 8.32 12.65
N THR A 32 3.85 9.24 12.68
CA THR A 32 3.94 10.49 13.46
C THR A 32 2.56 10.85 14.00
N GLY A 33 2.32 10.55 15.29
CA GLY A 33 0.98 10.65 15.89
C GLY A 33 -0.01 9.77 15.14
N ASP A 34 -1.11 10.36 14.69
CA ASP A 34 -2.19 9.66 13.96
C ASP A 34 -1.94 9.55 12.45
N LYS A 35 -0.74 9.94 11.99
CA LYS A 35 -0.37 9.93 10.57
C LYS A 35 0.63 8.81 10.26
N ILE A 36 0.33 8.04 9.23
CA ILE A 36 1.19 6.99 8.65
C ILE A 36 1.52 7.38 7.21
N GLN A 37 2.79 7.38 6.87
CA GLN A 37 3.28 7.60 5.51
C GLN A 37 4.11 6.40 5.06
N SER A 38 3.60 5.61 4.12
CA SER A 38 4.37 4.57 3.45
C SER A 38 4.76 5.04 2.05
N THR A 39 6.07 5.08 1.79
CA THR A 39 6.63 5.46 0.47
C THR A 39 7.27 4.29 -0.26
N GLY A 40 7.31 3.12 0.38
CA GLY A 40 7.88 1.89 -0.17
C GLY A 40 6.91 0.71 -0.04
N ALA A 41 5.60 0.96 -0.07
CA ALA A 41 4.63 -0.13 -0.06
C ALA A 41 4.60 -0.85 -1.41
N ALA A 42 4.06 -2.05 -1.40
CA ALA A 42 3.62 -2.76 -2.60
C ALA A 42 2.28 -3.43 -2.34
N PHE A 43 1.46 -3.60 -3.37
CA PHE A 43 0.27 -4.45 -3.31
C PHE A 43 0.28 -5.45 -4.47
N ARG A 44 -0.33 -6.61 -4.24
CA ARG A 44 -0.49 -7.64 -5.26
C ARG A 44 -1.89 -7.59 -5.83
N SER A 45 -1.99 -7.69 -7.15
CA SER A 45 -3.25 -7.91 -7.85
C SER A 45 -3.05 -8.93 -8.96
N LYS A 46 -3.86 -9.99 -8.95
CA LYS A 46 -3.82 -11.08 -9.95
C LYS A 46 -2.43 -11.70 -10.09
N GLY A 47 -1.73 -11.88 -8.97
CA GLY A 47 -0.39 -12.46 -8.94
C GLY A 47 0.75 -11.49 -9.26
N GLU A 48 0.47 -10.24 -9.62
CA GLU A 48 1.51 -9.25 -9.93
C GLU A 48 1.60 -8.18 -8.85
N TRP A 49 2.83 -7.83 -8.47
CA TRP A 49 3.10 -6.80 -7.48
C TRP A 49 3.26 -5.43 -8.14
N TYR A 50 2.73 -4.39 -7.49
CA TYR A 50 2.81 -3.00 -7.93
C TYR A 50 3.35 -2.13 -6.80
N HIS A 51 4.23 -1.20 -7.14
CA HIS A 51 4.67 -0.20 -6.18
C HIS A 51 3.48 0.66 -5.72
N LEU A 52 3.50 1.03 -4.45
CA LEU A 52 2.49 1.87 -3.83
C LEU A 52 3.16 2.87 -2.90
N SER A 53 2.64 4.09 -2.91
CA SER A 53 2.86 5.04 -1.82
C SER A 53 1.51 5.52 -1.32
N TYR A 54 1.39 5.71 -0.01
CA TYR A 54 0.20 6.28 0.59
C TYR A 54 0.51 7.10 1.83
N THR A 55 -0.37 8.04 2.12
CA THR A 55 -0.46 8.76 3.39
C THR A 55 -1.84 8.56 3.95
N CYS A 56 -1.91 8.12 5.20
CA CYS A 56 -3.13 7.82 5.93
C CYS A 56 -3.10 8.61 7.24
N THR A 57 -4.17 9.36 7.52
CA THR A 57 -4.37 9.99 8.83
C THR A 57 -5.61 9.38 9.47
N THR A 58 -5.50 8.92 10.70
CA THR A 58 -6.60 8.31 11.45
C THR A 58 -7.15 9.26 12.51
N SER A 59 -8.27 8.88 13.13
CA SER A 59 -8.67 9.40 14.43
C SER A 59 -7.63 9.06 15.51
N PRO A 60 -7.63 9.76 16.67
CA PRO A 60 -6.70 9.49 17.76
C PRO A 60 -6.79 8.09 18.38
N ASP A 61 -7.92 7.40 18.22
CA ASP A 61 -8.09 6.00 18.61
C ASP A 61 -7.61 5.02 17.51
N HIS A 62 -7.14 5.55 16.38
CA HIS A 62 -6.70 4.82 15.19
C HIS A 62 -7.76 3.93 14.53
N MET A 63 -9.03 4.11 14.87
CA MET A 63 -10.13 3.26 14.38
C MET A 63 -10.78 3.78 13.09
N THR A 64 -10.68 5.08 12.81
CA THR A 64 -11.31 5.71 11.63
C THR A 64 -10.25 6.35 10.75
N VAL A 65 -10.29 6.11 9.44
CA VAL A 65 -9.48 6.87 8.47
C VAL A 65 -10.16 8.21 8.20
N LEU A 66 -9.46 9.31 8.51
CA LEU A 66 -9.93 10.67 8.29
C LEU A 66 -9.52 11.20 6.91
N THR A 67 -8.27 10.97 6.52
CA THR A 67 -7.75 11.36 5.21
C THR A 67 -6.88 10.26 4.64
N PHE A 68 -6.97 10.05 3.34
CA PHE A 68 -6.12 9.10 2.65
C PHE A 68 -5.76 9.62 1.26
N GLN A 69 -4.49 9.50 0.92
CA GLN A 69 -3.93 9.84 -0.39
C GLN A 69 -3.01 8.70 -0.79
N TYR A 70 -3.01 8.33 -2.07
CA TYR A 70 -2.17 7.26 -2.56
C TYR A 70 -1.78 7.47 -4.02
N ALA A 71 -0.71 6.81 -4.44
CA ALA A 71 -0.29 6.73 -5.83
C ALA A 71 0.18 5.31 -6.15
N ILE A 72 -0.38 4.74 -7.21
CA ILE A 72 0.04 3.46 -7.78
C ILE A 72 1.25 3.73 -8.69
N GLY A 73 2.34 3.02 -8.43
CA GLY A 73 3.55 3.06 -9.23
C GLY A 73 3.59 1.96 -10.30
N GLN A 74 4.78 1.70 -10.81
CA GLN A 74 5.00 0.65 -11.79
C GLN A 74 4.88 -0.74 -11.15
N MET A 75 4.71 -1.76 -12.00
CA MET A 75 4.80 -3.16 -11.60
C MET A 75 6.21 -3.45 -11.09
N VAL A 76 6.31 -4.21 -10.00
CA VAL A 76 7.58 -4.64 -9.40
C VAL A 76 8.15 -5.80 -10.22
N PRO A 77 9.38 -5.70 -10.74
CA PRO A 77 10.02 -6.79 -11.47
C PRO A 77 10.14 -8.06 -10.61
N HIS A 78 9.85 -9.23 -11.19
CA HIS A 78 9.90 -10.52 -10.46
C HIS A 78 11.27 -10.80 -9.83
N SER A 79 12.35 -10.31 -10.46
CA SER A 79 13.72 -10.42 -9.91
C SER A 79 13.90 -9.72 -8.56
N GLU A 80 13.04 -8.76 -8.23
CA GLU A 80 13.10 -7.98 -6.99
C GLU A 80 12.21 -8.57 -5.89
N TRP A 81 11.40 -9.59 -6.16
CA TRP A 81 10.40 -10.06 -5.20
C TRP A 81 11.01 -10.68 -3.96
N ALA A 82 11.99 -11.58 -4.13
CA ALA A 82 12.62 -12.30 -3.03
C ALA A 82 13.34 -11.37 -2.04
N GLN A 83 13.96 -10.28 -2.53
CA GLN A 83 14.65 -9.30 -1.67
C GLN A 83 13.67 -8.41 -0.89
N HIS A 84 12.40 -8.32 -1.31
CA HIS A 84 11.37 -7.50 -0.69
C HIS A 84 10.26 -8.33 -0.01
N TYR A 85 10.51 -9.64 0.18
CA TYR A 85 9.55 -10.60 0.76
C TYR A 85 8.21 -10.65 0.04
N LEU A 86 8.20 -10.32 -1.25
CA LEU A 86 7.02 -10.41 -2.10
C LEU A 86 6.92 -11.84 -2.61
N VAL A 87 5.79 -12.49 -2.35
CA VAL A 87 5.55 -13.88 -2.76
C VAL A 87 4.60 -13.94 -3.96
N PRO A 88 4.70 -14.96 -4.83
CA PRO A 88 3.75 -15.17 -5.91
C PRO A 88 2.31 -15.29 -5.43
#